data_AF-A0AAN6S2M1-F1
#
_entry.id   AF-A0AAN6S2M1-F1
#
_cell.length_a   1.000
_cell.length_b   1.000
_cell.length_c   1.000
_cell.angle_alpha   90.00
_cell.angle_beta   90.00
_cell.angle_gamma   90.00
#
_symmetry.space_group_name_H-M   'P 1'
#
loop_
_entity.id
_entity.type
_entity.pdbx_description
1 polymer ?
#
loop_
_entity_poly.entity_id
_entity_poly.type
_entity_poly.pdbx_seq_one_letter_code
_entity_poly.pdbx_strand_id
1 'polypeptide(L)'
;MSSPGHLTFHRFPEFPTELRLAIWRHCLPHRVLELDYPVDESVFDPGEPPWWYETNHDITKYNTRVPVIARVCRESRQVVSEAWTVLALPEEGHPAYWTEGWKVYPEPWFDRIRTEFIHLGWFPTRDIESGYRGDPLRYLMWAAAKTEHGRVSIAMDFLLEHSGPQESDHRAIWKRTELADLMRQLPVWTVVIEEEPVIVKADVQIAAASGLFGLLADSRVQIVEADDEALMDRFLALGDVPGVTLSSTTFKEAAQVAKLFLPETVTAIFGSEENAPRFQVAVMFRLWSRMGKSRSYLSSGH
;
A
#
# COMPACT_ATOMS: atom_id res chain seq x y z
N MET A 1 28.47 -7.62 33.81
CA MET A 1 27.29 -7.45 32.93
C MET A 1 27.39 -6.07 32.32
N SER A 2 27.86 -5.99 31.07
CA SER A 2 28.10 -4.74 30.37
C SER A 2 26.79 -4.28 29.73
N SER A 3 26.36 -3.05 30.01
CA SER A 3 25.21 -2.42 29.35
C SER A 3 25.38 -2.43 27.83
N PRO A 4 24.30 -2.59 27.03
CA PRO A 4 24.40 -2.43 25.59
C PRO A 4 24.74 -0.97 25.29
N GLY A 5 26.00 -0.72 24.93
CA GLY A 5 26.44 0.60 24.51
C GLY A 5 25.69 0.99 23.25
N HIS A 6 24.88 2.05 23.33
CA HIS A 6 24.29 2.68 22.16
C HIS A 6 25.43 3.11 21.22
N LEU A 7 25.62 2.41 20.10
CA LEU A 7 26.60 2.76 19.09
C LEU A 7 26.17 4.07 18.42
N THR A 8 26.53 5.18 19.03
CA THR A 8 26.30 6.51 18.45
C THR A 8 27.48 6.81 17.53
N PHE A 9 27.25 6.86 16.22
CA PHE A 9 28.28 7.21 15.25
C PHE A 9 28.52 8.73 15.26
N HIS A 10 29.37 9.20 16.18
CA HIS A 10 29.63 10.61 16.40
C HIS A 10 30.36 11.32 15.25
N ARG A 11 30.92 10.58 14.28
CA ARG A 11 31.71 11.15 13.18
C ARG A 11 30.87 11.55 11.96
N PHE A 12 29.55 11.31 11.97
CA PHE A 12 28.67 11.72 10.87
C PHE A 12 28.81 13.22 10.52
N PRO A 13 28.85 14.15 11.50
CA PRO A 13 29.02 15.58 11.19
C PRO A 13 30.40 15.94 10.63
N GLU A 14 31.40 15.08 10.79
CA GLU A 14 32.77 15.31 10.28
C GLU A 14 32.88 15.00 8.78
N PHE A 15 31.90 14.34 8.18
CA PHE A 15 31.91 14.05 6.75
C PHE A 15 31.69 15.31 5.91
N PRO A 16 32.30 15.39 4.70
CA PRO A 16 31.94 16.38 3.70
C PRO A 16 30.42 16.38 3.44
N THR A 17 29.88 17.56 3.14
CA THR A 17 28.44 17.76 2.94
C THR A 17 27.87 16.84 1.87
N GLU A 18 28.63 16.59 0.80
CA GLU A 18 28.25 15.72 -0.30
C GLU A 18 27.99 14.28 0.18
N LEU A 19 28.86 13.76 1.06
CA LEU A 19 28.70 12.42 1.62
C LEU A 19 27.53 12.35 2.60
N ARG A 20 27.33 13.38 3.43
CA ARG A 20 26.20 13.43 4.37
C ARG A 20 24.86 13.46 3.62
N LEU A 21 24.76 14.26 2.56
CA LEU A 21 23.57 14.29 1.69
C LEU A 21 23.37 12.97 0.94
N ALA A 22 24.44 12.34 0.44
CA ALA A 22 24.35 11.03 -0.20
C ALA A 22 23.83 9.97 0.79
N ILE A 23 24.34 9.94 2.02
CA ILE A 23 23.84 9.04 3.07
C ILE A 23 22.35 9.29 3.33
N TRP A 24 21.93 10.55 3.49
CA TRP A 24 20.51 10.86 3.68
C TRP A 24 19.64 10.39 2.52
N ARG A 25 20.10 10.56 1.27
CA ARG A 25 19.39 10.06 0.08
C ARG A 25 19.30 8.54 0.07
N HIS A 26 20.32 7.83 0.54
CA HIS A 26 20.30 6.37 0.68
C HIS A 26 19.37 5.88 1.78
N CYS A 27 19.17 6.67 2.83
CA CYS A 27 18.26 6.34 3.93
C CYS A 27 16.78 6.66 3.64
N LEU A 28 16.45 7.28 2.51
CA LEU A 28 15.04 7.52 2.15
C LEU A 28 14.32 6.17 1.93
N PRO A 29 13.08 6.03 2.44
CA PRO A 29 12.34 4.77 2.35
C PRO A 29 11.87 4.46 0.93
N HIS A 30 11.79 3.17 0.61
CA HIS A 30 10.99 2.69 -0.51
C HIS A 30 9.53 2.59 -0.08
N ARG A 31 8.59 3.00 -0.94
CA ARG A 31 7.18 3.09 -0.56
C ARG A 31 6.23 2.63 -1.65
N VAL A 32 5.06 2.22 -1.19
CA VAL A 32 3.87 2.04 -2.02
C VAL A 32 3.11 3.37 -2.07
N LEU A 33 2.71 3.77 -3.27
CA LEU A 33 1.81 4.88 -3.53
C LEU A 33 0.40 4.33 -3.70
N GLU A 34 -0.40 4.42 -2.64
CA GLU A 34 -1.83 4.07 -2.67
C GLU A 34 -2.61 5.24 -3.29
N LEU A 35 -3.40 4.97 -4.34
CA LEU A 35 -4.13 5.97 -5.11
C LEU A 35 -5.52 6.29 -4.54
N ASP A 36 -6.07 5.35 -3.77
CA ASP A 36 -7.43 5.38 -3.25
C ASP A 36 -7.49 4.87 -1.81
N TYR A 37 -8.61 5.16 -1.14
CA TYR A 37 -8.90 4.66 0.19
C TYR A 37 -9.69 3.34 0.10
N PRO A 38 -9.28 2.29 0.82
CA PRO A 38 -10.11 1.11 1.01
C PRO A 38 -11.46 1.44 1.67
N VAL A 39 -12.44 0.53 1.53
CA VAL A 39 -13.74 0.60 2.23
C VAL A 39 -13.49 0.67 3.73
N ASP A 40 -14.26 1.54 4.38
CA ASP A 40 -14.12 1.89 5.78
C ASP A 40 -14.70 0.79 6.67
N GLU A 41 -13.99 -0.34 6.76
CA GLU A 41 -14.31 -1.45 7.65
C GLU A 41 -13.50 -1.37 8.95
N SER A 42 -14.11 -1.83 10.04
CA SER A 42 -13.44 -1.97 11.34
C SER A 42 -12.48 -3.16 11.31
N VAL A 43 -11.19 -2.89 11.49
CA VAL A 43 -10.13 -3.90 11.32
C VAL A 43 -9.99 -4.86 12.50
N PHE A 44 -10.26 -4.40 13.74
CA PHE A 44 -9.87 -5.13 14.96
C PHE A 44 -11.00 -5.54 15.91
N ASP A 45 -12.23 -5.00 15.78
CA ASP A 45 -13.34 -5.41 16.65
C ASP A 45 -14.72 -5.04 16.05
N PRO A 46 -15.62 -5.99 15.76
CA PRO A 46 -16.96 -5.71 15.24
C PRO A 46 -18.02 -5.37 16.32
N GLY A 47 -17.68 -5.37 17.62
CA GLY A 47 -18.65 -5.30 18.73
C GLY A 47 -18.80 -3.96 19.48
N GLU A 48 -17.99 -2.94 19.19
CA GLU A 48 -18.00 -1.61 19.82
C GLU A 48 -18.61 -0.50 18.91
N PRO A 49 -18.91 0.71 19.42
CA PRO A 49 -19.55 1.74 18.61
C PRO A 49 -18.62 2.32 17.51
N PRO A 50 -19.15 2.62 16.29
CA PRO A 50 -18.39 2.99 15.09
C PRO A 50 -17.37 4.13 15.21
N TRP A 51 -17.56 5.04 16.16
CA TRP A 51 -16.80 6.30 16.27
C TRP A 51 -15.44 6.15 16.96
N TRP A 52 -15.06 4.93 17.35
CA TRP A 52 -13.85 4.63 18.14
C TRP A 52 -12.86 3.71 17.42
N TYR A 53 -13.15 3.28 16.19
CA TYR A 53 -12.35 2.30 15.47
C TYR A 53 -11.15 2.87 14.71
N GLU A 54 -10.13 2.03 14.63
CA GLU A 54 -9.02 2.19 13.68
C GLU A 54 -9.51 1.64 12.34
N THR A 55 -9.98 2.52 11.47
CA THR A 55 -10.52 2.11 10.18
C THR A 55 -9.44 1.98 9.12
N ASN A 56 -9.75 1.25 8.05
CA ASN A 56 -8.91 1.15 6.87
C ASN A 56 -8.57 2.54 6.27
N HIS A 57 -9.49 3.50 6.31
CA HIS A 57 -9.22 4.89 5.91
C HIS A 57 -8.16 5.55 6.81
N ASP A 58 -8.31 5.43 8.13
CA ASP A 58 -7.38 6.01 9.10
C ASP A 58 -5.96 5.43 8.95
N ILE A 59 -5.86 4.13 8.70
CA ILE A 59 -4.59 3.44 8.48
C ILE A 59 -3.93 3.92 7.18
N THR A 60 -4.68 4.00 6.08
CA THR A 60 -4.18 4.50 4.79
C THR A 60 -3.70 5.96 4.91
N LYS A 61 -4.48 6.80 5.60
CA LYS A 61 -4.09 8.19 5.90
C LYS A 61 -2.85 8.29 6.78
N TYR A 62 -2.66 7.35 7.71
CA TYR A 62 -1.44 7.25 8.50
C TYR A 62 -0.23 6.86 7.64
N ASN A 63 -0.43 5.94 6.72
CA ASN A 63 0.62 5.39 5.88
C ASN A 63 1.17 6.37 4.85
N THR A 64 0.31 7.24 4.31
CA THR A 64 0.66 8.31 3.36
C THR A 64 1.43 9.48 3.96
N ARG A 65 1.62 9.53 5.29
CA ARG A 65 2.36 10.62 5.95
C ARG A 65 3.80 10.70 5.48
N VAL A 66 4.33 11.94 5.44
CA VAL A 66 5.74 12.26 5.20
C VAL A 66 6.67 11.29 5.97
N PRO A 67 7.75 10.79 5.35
CA PRO A 67 8.73 9.92 5.98
C PRO A 67 9.24 10.43 7.33
N VAL A 68 9.45 9.52 8.29
CA VAL A 68 9.95 9.87 9.63
C VAL A 68 11.34 10.49 9.53
N ILE A 69 12.16 10.05 8.56
CA ILE A 69 13.48 10.61 8.28
C ILE A 69 13.49 12.13 8.07
N ALA A 70 12.39 12.72 7.58
CA ALA A 70 12.25 14.18 7.42
C ALA A 70 12.29 14.95 8.76
N ARG A 71 12.13 14.26 9.89
CA ARG A 71 12.09 14.86 11.24
C ARG A 71 13.43 14.79 11.96
N VAL A 72 14.41 14.05 11.43
CA VAL A 72 15.69 13.79 12.10
C VAL A 72 16.52 15.06 12.23
N CYS A 73 16.79 15.77 11.12
CA CYS A 73 17.53 17.03 11.14
C CYS A 73 17.16 17.92 9.95
N ARG A 74 17.81 19.09 9.82
CA ARG A 74 17.56 20.01 8.70
C ARG A 74 17.97 19.41 7.35
N GLU A 75 19.08 18.70 7.29
CA GLU A 75 19.59 18.11 6.04
C GLU A 75 18.73 16.97 5.55
N SER A 76 18.32 16.07 6.45
CA SER A 76 17.42 14.97 6.07
C SER A 76 16.08 15.50 5.58
N ARG A 77 15.56 16.57 6.21
CA ARG A 77 14.34 17.25 5.76
C ARG A 77 14.50 17.86 4.37
N GLN A 78 15.63 18.52 4.11
CA GLN A 78 15.93 19.09 2.80
C GLN A 78 15.98 18.00 1.72
N VAL A 79 16.66 16.89 2.00
CA VAL A 79 16.73 15.75 1.08
C VAL A 79 15.33 15.18 0.79
N VAL A 80 14.47 15.05 1.79
CA VAL A 80 13.07 14.65 1.58
C VAL A 80 12.34 15.64 0.69
N SER A 81 12.45 16.95 0.92
CA SER A 81 11.78 17.96 0.08
C SER A 81 12.32 18.06 -1.34
N GLU A 82 13.59 17.65 -1.57
CA GLU A 82 14.17 17.59 -2.91
C GLU A 82 13.68 16.36 -3.69
N ALA A 83 13.46 15.23 -2.99
CA ALA A 83 13.10 13.95 -3.61
C ALA A 83 11.59 13.74 -3.74
N TRP A 84 10.80 14.24 -2.79
CA TRP A 84 9.37 14.00 -2.71
C TRP A 84 8.57 15.15 -3.36
N THR A 85 7.54 14.78 -4.13
CA THR A 85 6.65 15.74 -4.79
C THR A 85 5.19 15.31 -4.69
N VAL A 86 4.28 16.26 -4.92
CA VAL A 86 2.85 16.00 -5.03
C VAL A 86 2.54 15.46 -6.42
N LEU A 87 1.79 14.37 -6.51
CA LEU A 87 1.20 13.93 -7.76
C LEU A 87 0.06 14.89 -8.15
N ALA A 88 0.31 15.74 -9.14
CA ALA A 88 -0.68 16.68 -9.65
C ALA A 88 -1.78 15.94 -10.43
N LEU A 89 -2.99 15.85 -9.87
CA LEU A 89 -4.09 15.06 -10.42
C LEU A 89 -4.51 15.52 -11.84
N PRO A 90 -4.92 14.59 -12.72
CA PRO A 90 -5.50 14.97 -14.01
C PRO A 90 -6.79 15.78 -13.84
N GLU A 91 -6.98 16.79 -14.68
CA GLU A 91 -8.22 17.59 -14.72
C GLU A 91 -9.37 16.84 -15.41
N GLU A 92 -10.61 17.25 -15.15
CA GLU A 92 -11.79 16.70 -15.83
C GLU A 92 -11.67 16.89 -17.35
N GLY A 93 -11.90 15.82 -18.11
CA GLY A 93 -11.69 15.78 -19.56
C GLY A 93 -10.34 15.20 -19.99
N HIS A 94 -9.37 15.04 -19.08
CA HIS A 94 -8.16 14.26 -19.36
C HIS A 94 -8.50 12.76 -19.49
N PRO A 95 -7.88 11.98 -20.41
CA PRO A 95 -8.19 10.56 -20.58
C PRO A 95 -7.90 9.67 -19.36
N ALA A 96 -7.05 10.15 -18.46
CA ALA A 96 -6.71 9.50 -17.19
C ALA A 96 -7.38 10.17 -15.98
N TYR A 97 -8.35 11.05 -16.21
CA TYR A 97 -9.17 11.60 -15.13
C TYR A 97 -9.89 10.46 -14.43
N TRP A 98 -9.85 10.45 -13.10
CA TRP A 98 -10.64 9.57 -12.28
C TRP A 98 -10.91 10.22 -10.92
N THR A 99 -12.14 10.11 -10.45
CA THR A 99 -12.54 10.52 -9.10
C THR A 99 -13.62 9.57 -8.56
N GLU A 100 -13.51 9.23 -7.29
CA GLU A 100 -14.47 8.43 -6.52
C GLU A 100 -14.90 9.22 -5.28
N GLY A 101 -15.32 10.47 -5.49
CA GLY A 101 -15.71 11.36 -4.39
C GLY A 101 -14.58 11.54 -3.38
N TRP A 102 -14.81 11.13 -2.12
CA TRP A 102 -13.86 11.26 -1.02
C TRP A 102 -12.83 10.13 -0.92
N LYS A 103 -12.95 9.09 -1.74
CA LYS A 103 -12.06 7.91 -1.72
C LYS A 103 -10.80 8.08 -2.55
N VAL A 104 -10.71 9.06 -3.45
CA VAL A 104 -9.46 9.36 -4.16
C VAL A 104 -8.57 10.25 -3.30
N TYR A 105 -7.27 9.91 -3.22
CA TYR A 105 -6.32 10.74 -2.50
C TYR A 105 -6.05 12.03 -3.28
N PRO A 106 -6.34 13.23 -2.72
CA PRO A 106 -6.35 14.46 -3.51
C PRO A 106 -4.96 14.95 -3.91
N GLU A 107 -3.93 14.67 -3.12
CA GLU A 107 -2.56 15.18 -3.35
C GLU A 107 -1.49 14.18 -2.88
N PRO A 108 -1.38 12.99 -3.51
CA PRO A 108 -0.52 11.95 -2.97
C PRO A 108 0.95 12.35 -3.13
N TRP A 109 1.65 12.39 -2.00
CA TRP A 109 3.08 12.66 -1.94
C TRP A 109 3.85 11.39 -2.28
N PHE A 110 4.83 11.49 -3.18
CA PHE A 110 5.61 10.34 -3.63
C PHE A 110 7.04 10.71 -4.00
N ASP A 111 7.90 9.71 -4.07
CA ASP A 111 9.28 9.80 -4.54
C ASP A 111 9.37 9.11 -5.90
N ARG A 112 9.70 9.87 -6.94
CA ARG A 112 9.73 9.35 -8.32
C ARG A 112 10.68 8.16 -8.50
N ILE A 113 11.74 8.07 -7.70
CA ILE A 113 12.76 7.02 -7.79
C ILE A 113 12.45 5.88 -6.82
N ARG A 114 11.92 6.19 -5.62
CA ARG A 114 11.76 5.23 -4.52
C ARG A 114 10.34 4.72 -4.32
N THR A 115 9.37 5.20 -5.08
CA THR A 115 8.05 4.56 -5.16
C THR A 115 8.20 3.24 -5.92
N GLU A 116 8.08 2.13 -5.19
CA GLU A 116 8.25 0.78 -5.73
C GLU A 116 6.96 0.27 -6.39
N PHE A 117 5.81 0.61 -5.82
CA PHE A 117 4.51 0.24 -6.32
C PHE A 117 3.58 1.45 -6.38
N ILE A 118 2.75 1.50 -7.41
CA ILE A 118 1.58 2.34 -7.49
C ILE A 118 0.39 1.39 -7.42
N HIS A 119 -0.39 1.52 -6.36
CA HIS A 119 -1.45 0.60 -6.02
C HIS A 119 -2.82 1.25 -6.19
N LEU A 120 -3.71 0.53 -6.86
CA LEU A 120 -5.14 0.83 -6.95
C LEU A 120 -5.92 -0.29 -6.25
N GLY A 121 -6.57 0.03 -5.15
CA GLY A 121 -7.44 -0.86 -4.38
C GLY A 121 -8.89 -0.89 -4.91
N TRP A 122 -9.22 -0.05 -5.88
CA TRP A 122 -10.57 0.10 -6.40
C TRP A 122 -11.05 -1.09 -7.24
N PHE A 123 -12.33 -1.44 -7.09
CA PHE A 123 -13.04 -2.40 -7.95
C PHE A 123 -14.56 -2.08 -8.02
N PRO A 124 -15.28 -2.47 -9.08
CA PRO A 124 -16.65 -2.01 -9.34
C PRO A 124 -17.71 -2.26 -8.25
N THR A 125 -17.80 -3.45 -7.64
CA THR A 125 -18.82 -3.70 -6.60
C THR A 125 -18.55 -2.95 -5.30
N ARG A 126 -17.33 -2.44 -5.11
CA ARG A 126 -16.95 -1.52 -4.02
C ARG A 126 -17.67 -0.17 -4.09
N ASP A 127 -18.36 0.11 -5.19
CA ASP A 127 -18.89 1.41 -5.57
C ASP A 127 -20.36 1.38 -6.01
N ILE A 128 -21.19 0.59 -5.31
CA ILE A 128 -22.63 0.56 -5.59
C ILE A 128 -23.31 1.92 -5.28
N GLU A 129 -22.69 2.77 -4.44
CA GLU A 129 -23.28 3.99 -3.89
C GLU A 129 -22.57 5.33 -4.23
N SER A 130 -21.30 5.35 -4.66
CA SER A 130 -20.50 6.60 -4.68
C SER A 130 -20.37 7.33 -6.03
N GLY A 131 -20.82 6.74 -7.14
CA GLY A 131 -20.94 7.46 -8.42
C GLY A 131 -19.61 8.01 -8.95
N TYR A 132 -18.61 7.14 -9.06
CA TYR A 132 -17.31 7.47 -9.66
C TYR A 132 -17.44 8.09 -11.07
N ARG A 133 -16.39 8.81 -11.47
CA ARG A 133 -16.24 9.35 -12.82
C ARG A 133 -14.85 9.07 -13.36
N GLY A 134 -14.77 8.87 -14.67
CA GLY A 134 -13.49 8.68 -15.36
C GLY A 134 -13.04 7.22 -15.42
N ASP A 135 -11.73 7.02 -15.60
CA ASP A 135 -11.12 5.71 -15.90
C ASP A 135 -10.02 5.38 -14.87
N PRO A 136 -10.31 4.52 -13.87
CA PRO A 136 -9.36 4.21 -12.80
C PRO A 136 -8.09 3.51 -13.29
N LEU A 137 -8.20 2.66 -14.32
CA LEU A 137 -7.06 1.92 -14.83
C LEU A 137 -6.10 2.82 -15.61
N ARG A 138 -6.63 3.76 -16.41
CA ARG A 138 -5.83 4.81 -17.06
C ARG A 138 -5.22 5.77 -16.05
N TYR A 139 -5.95 6.12 -14.99
CA TYR A 139 -5.40 6.93 -13.89
C TYR A 139 -4.20 6.24 -13.24
N LEU A 140 -4.32 4.95 -12.91
CA LEU A 140 -3.24 4.13 -12.38
C LEU A 140 -2.02 4.10 -13.31
N MET A 141 -2.22 3.83 -14.61
CA MET A 141 -1.14 3.82 -15.60
C MET A 141 -0.50 5.20 -15.76
N TRP A 142 -1.29 6.27 -15.74
CA TRP A 142 -0.80 7.64 -15.79
C TRP A 142 0.04 8.00 -14.55
N ALA A 143 -0.37 7.56 -13.36
CA ALA A 143 0.36 7.77 -12.11
C ALA A 143 1.69 6.98 -12.12
N ALA A 144 1.66 5.72 -12.59
CA ALA A 144 2.85 4.90 -12.74
C ALA A 144 3.88 5.55 -13.68
N ALA A 145 3.44 6.17 -14.77
CA ALA A 145 4.30 6.91 -15.70
C ALA A 145 4.99 8.15 -15.09
N LYS A 146 4.62 8.55 -13.86
CA LYS A 146 5.32 9.61 -13.11
C LYS A 146 6.49 9.09 -12.27
N THR A 147 6.63 7.79 -12.16
CA THR A 147 7.74 7.12 -11.47
C THR A 147 8.78 6.60 -12.47
N GLU A 148 10.02 6.37 -12.03
CA GLU A 148 11.06 5.80 -12.90
C GLU A 148 11.00 4.27 -12.98
N HIS A 149 10.64 3.62 -11.87
CA HIS A 149 10.69 2.16 -11.73
C HIS A 149 9.45 1.57 -11.04
N GLY A 150 8.43 2.37 -10.79
CA GLY A 150 7.25 1.95 -10.05
C GLY A 150 6.46 0.89 -10.79
N ARG A 151 6.21 -0.23 -10.12
CA ARG A 151 5.38 -1.33 -10.61
C ARG A 151 3.92 -1.02 -10.35
N VAL A 152 3.05 -1.54 -11.21
CA VAL A 152 1.61 -1.35 -11.07
C VAL A 152 1.01 -2.51 -10.31
N SER A 153 0.20 -2.19 -9.30
CA SER A 153 -0.59 -3.19 -8.59
C SER A 153 -2.07 -2.83 -8.52
N ILE A 154 -2.91 -3.86 -8.58
CA ILE A 154 -4.38 -3.78 -8.53
C ILE A 154 -4.92 -4.78 -7.52
N ALA A 155 -6.11 -4.54 -6.97
CA ALA A 155 -6.83 -5.52 -6.17
C ALA A 155 -7.18 -6.79 -7.00
N MET A 156 -7.17 -7.96 -6.36
CA MET A 156 -7.62 -9.24 -6.97
C MET A 156 -9.08 -9.16 -7.41
N ASP A 157 -9.93 -8.57 -6.57
CA ASP A 157 -11.36 -8.39 -6.81
C ASP A 157 -11.66 -7.63 -8.11
N PHE A 158 -10.77 -6.70 -8.49
CA PHE A 158 -10.86 -6.05 -9.79
C PHE A 158 -10.85 -7.07 -10.93
N LEU A 159 -9.99 -8.09 -10.90
CA LEU A 159 -9.96 -9.12 -11.94
C LEU A 159 -11.14 -10.07 -11.85
N LEU A 160 -11.50 -10.49 -10.63
CA LEU A 160 -12.60 -11.43 -10.40
C LEU A 160 -13.91 -10.88 -10.96
N GLU A 161 -14.23 -9.62 -10.71
CA GLU A 161 -15.46 -9.00 -11.19
C GLU A 161 -15.53 -8.89 -12.71
N HIS A 162 -14.41 -8.58 -13.36
CA HIS A 162 -14.37 -8.47 -14.83
C HIS A 162 -14.30 -9.85 -15.54
N SER A 163 -13.99 -10.91 -14.79
CA SER A 163 -13.99 -12.30 -15.27
C SER A 163 -15.38 -12.95 -15.28
N GLY A 164 -16.32 -12.47 -14.46
CA GLY A 164 -17.68 -12.98 -14.35
C GLY A 164 -18.49 -12.85 -15.65
N PRO A 165 -19.70 -13.45 -15.74
CA PRO A 165 -20.57 -13.27 -16.89
C PRO A 165 -20.79 -11.77 -17.12
N GLN A 166 -20.58 -11.33 -18.35
CA GLN A 166 -20.85 -9.95 -18.73
C GLN A 166 -22.38 -9.78 -18.77
N GLU A 167 -23.02 -9.65 -17.62
CA GLU A 167 -24.37 -9.12 -17.58
C GLU A 167 -24.32 -7.74 -18.23
N SER A 168 -25.43 -7.35 -18.86
CA SER A 168 -25.64 -6.02 -19.42
C SER A 168 -25.72 -4.97 -18.31
N ASP A 169 -24.71 -4.93 -17.46
CA ASP A 169 -24.56 -3.92 -16.45
C ASP A 169 -24.08 -2.65 -17.15
N HIS A 170 -25.00 -1.70 -17.19
CA HIS A 170 -24.83 -0.35 -17.71
C HIS A 170 -23.76 0.44 -16.93
N ARG A 171 -23.19 -0.14 -15.87
CA ARG A 171 -22.14 0.42 -15.03
C ARG A 171 -20.72 -0.08 -15.38
N ALA A 172 -20.56 -1.01 -16.33
CA ALA A 172 -19.24 -1.44 -16.75
C ALA A 172 -18.52 -0.33 -17.56
N ILE A 173 -17.37 0.15 -17.07
CA ILE A 173 -16.55 1.19 -17.72
C ILE A 173 -16.02 0.72 -19.07
N TRP A 174 -15.64 -0.56 -19.14
CA TRP A 174 -15.03 -1.16 -20.31
C TRP A 174 -15.80 -2.38 -20.76
N LYS A 175 -15.86 -2.60 -22.07
CA LYS A 175 -16.09 -3.96 -22.58
C LYS A 175 -14.89 -4.82 -22.22
N ARG A 176 -15.09 -6.13 -22.06
CA ARG A 176 -14.01 -7.08 -21.76
C ARG A 176 -12.81 -6.95 -22.72
N THR A 177 -13.06 -6.79 -24.01
CA THR A 177 -11.99 -6.60 -25.01
C THR A 177 -11.22 -5.30 -24.81
N GLU A 178 -11.92 -4.21 -24.48
CA GLU A 178 -11.31 -2.91 -24.22
C GLU A 178 -10.45 -2.93 -22.96
N LEU A 179 -10.93 -3.60 -21.89
CA LEU A 179 -10.15 -3.84 -20.69
C LEU A 179 -8.89 -4.67 -20.98
N ALA A 180 -9.05 -5.79 -21.70
CA ALA A 180 -7.93 -6.64 -22.06
C ALA A 180 -6.86 -5.88 -22.87
N ASP A 181 -7.27 -5.07 -23.85
CA ASP A 181 -6.37 -4.25 -24.65
C ASP A 181 -5.67 -3.16 -23.81
N LEU A 182 -6.37 -2.56 -22.85
CA LEU A 182 -5.78 -1.59 -21.93
C LEU A 182 -4.73 -2.25 -21.02
N MET A 183 -5.04 -3.42 -20.44
CA MET A 183 -4.13 -4.13 -19.55
C MET A 183 -2.89 -4.67 -20.25
N ARG A 184 -2.99 -5.05 -21.53
CA ARG A 184 -1.84 -5.47 -22.35
C ARG A 184 -0.79 -4.40 -22.58
N GLN A 185 -1.10 -3.13 -22.31
CA GLN A 185 -0.12 -2.04 -22.43
C GLN A 185 0.99 -2.13 -21.39
N LEU A 186 0.78 -2.87 -20.30
CA LEU A 186 1.82 -3.20 -19.32
C LEU A 186 2.15 -4.69 -19.38
N PRO A 187 3.44 -5.07 -19.40
CA PRO A 187 3.85 -6.46 -19.55
C PRO A 187 3.62 -7.28 -18.27
N VAL A 188 3.57 -6.62 -17.11
CA VAL A 188 3.47 -7.26 -15.79
C VAL A 188 2.54 -6.46 -14.90
N TRP A 189 1.67 -7.18 -14.19
CA TRP A 189 0.76 -6.66 -13.18
C TRP A 189 0.95 -7.40 -11.87
N THR A 190 1.02 -6.66 -10.76
CA THR A 190 0.95 -7.24 -9.42
C THR A 190 -0.50 -7.23 -8.96
N VAL A 191 -0.99 -8.38 -8.48
CA VAL A 191 -2.37 -8.57 -8.04
C VAL A 191 -2.38 -8.76 -6.54
N VAL A 192 -2.92 -7.79 -5.83
CA VAL A 192 -2.93 -7.75 -4.36
C VAL A 192 -4.23 -8.32 -3.84
N ILE A 193 -4.15 -9.19 -2.85
CA ILE A 193 -5.32 -9.68 -2.11
C ILE A 193 -5.75 -8.57 -1.15
N GLU A 194 -6.76 -7.79 -1.54
CA GLU A 194 -7.22 -6.58 -0.83
C GLU A 194 -8.49 -6.78 0.02
N GLU A 195 -9.18 -7.92 -0.08
CA GLU A 195 -10.38 -8.19 0.75
C GLU A 195 -10.03 -8.13 2.25
N GLU A 196 -8.83 -8.61 2.63
CA GLU A 196 -8.29 -8.50 3.98
C GLU A 196 -6.81 -8.06 3.94
N PRO A 197 -6.51 -6.75 3.82
CA PRO A 197 -5.13 -6.30 3.90
C PRO A 197 -4.56 -6.65 5.28
N VAL A 198 -3.32 -7.12 5.33
CA VAL A 198 -2.71 -7.52 6.59
C VAL A 198 -2.28 -6.27 7.35
N ILE A 199 -3.06 -5.88 8.35
CA ILE A 199 -2.71 -4.77 9.22
C ILE A 199 -1.78 -5.30 10.31
N VAL A 200 -0.58 -4.75 10.34
CA VAL A 200 0.44 -5.04 11.35
C VAL A 200 0.38 -3.94 12.40
N LYS A 201 -0.24 -4.24 13.55
CA LYS A 201 -0.26 -3.34 14.69
C LYS A 201 0.98 -3.57 15.53
N ALA A 202 1.86 -2.58 15.61
CA ALA A 202 3.11 -2.67 16.36
C ALA A 202 3.62 -1.28 16.77
N ASP A 203 4.38 -1.20 17.86
CA ASP A 203 5.12 0.03 18.19
C ASP A 203 6.17 0.36 17.10
N VAL A 204 6.45 1.65 16.92
CA VAL A 204 7.44 2.15 15.94
C VAL A 204 8.82 1.49 16.12
N GLN A 205 9.26 1.26 17.36
CA GLN A 205 10.55 0.63 17.63
C GLN A 205 10.57 -0.84 17.21
N ILE A 206 9.48 -1.57 17.47
CA ILE A 206 9.34 -2.97 17.05
C ILE A 206 9.31 -3.05 15.52
N ALA A 207 8.52 -2.19 14.87
CA ALA A 207 8.40 -2.15 13.42
C ALA A 207 9.71 -1.74 12.72
N ALA A 208 10.51 -0.85 13.31
CA ALA A 208 11.83 -0.48 12.80
C ALA A 208 12.84 -1.62 13.02
N ALA A 209 12.83 -2.25 14.20
CA ALA A 209 13.74 -3.34 14.54
C ALA A 209 13.50 -4.63 13.72
N SER A 210 12.28 -4.84 13.22
CA SER A 210 11.98 -5.97 12.32
C SER A 210 12.68 -5.86 10.96
N GLY A 211 13.05 -4.64 10.55
CA GLY A 211 13.59 -4.34 9.23
C GLY A 211 12.57 -4.54 8.10
N LEU A 212 11.28 -4.72 8.39
CA LEU A 212 10.23 -4.94 7.39
C LEU A 212 9.54 -3.63 6.95
N PHE A 213 9.56 -2.59 7.78
CA PHE A 213 8.91 -1.31 7.49
C PHE A 213 9.90 -0.14 7.31
N GLY A 214 11.11 -0.45 6.83
CA GLY A 214 12.19 0.52 6.66
C GLY A 214 12.87 0.90 7.97
N LEU A 215 13.98 1.65 7.85
CA LEU A 215 14.90 1.94 8.97
C LEU A 215 14.21 2.63 10.16
N LEU A 216 13.22 3.49 9.90
CA LEU A 216 12.52 4.28 10.91
C LEU A 216 11.02 3.96 10.97
N ALA A 217 10.61 2.76 10.54
CA ALA A 217 9.22 2.38 10.36
C ALA A 217 8.44 3.36 9.45
N ASP A 218 9.12 3.90 8.43
CA ASP A 218 8.59 4.88 7.49
C ASP A 218 8.35 4.33 6.07
N SER A 219 8.62 3.05 5.84
CA SER A 219 8.13 2.26 4.68
C SER A 219 6.87 1.50 5.10
N ARG A 220 5.81 2.23 5.48
CA ARG A 220 4.68 1.71 6.26
C ARG A 220 3.77 0.73 5.52
N VAL A 221 3.90 0.64 4.21
CA VAL A 221 3.16 -0.29 3.37
C VAL A 221 4.17 -1.10 2.60
N GLN A 222 3.97 -2.42 2.57
CA GLN A 222 4.79 -3.36 1.84
C GLN A 222 3.87 -4.23 0.98
N ILE A 223 4.22 -4.42 -0.29
CA ILE A 223 3.58 -5.42 -1.15
C ILE A 223 4.60 -6.53 -1.34
N VAL A 224 4.25 -7.74 -0.90
CA VAL A 224 5.13 -8.91 -0.94
C VAL A 224 4.55 -9.91 -1.92
N GLU A 225 5.32 -10.23 -2.96
CA GLU A 225 4.92 -11.27 -3.93
C GLU A 225 4.78 -12.62 -3.23
N ALA A 226 3.75 -13.38 -3.61
CA ALA A 226 3.41 -14.67 -3.00
C ALA A 226 4.52 -15.73 -3.14
N ASP A 227 5.44 -15.55 -4.09
CA ASP A 227 6.59 -16.43 -4.30
C ASP A 227 7.78 -16.08 -3.39
N ASP A 228 7.77 -14.95 -2.69
CA ASP A 228 8.77 -14.59 -1.69
C ASP A 228 8.39 -15.19 -0.32
N GLU A 229 8.48 -16.52 -0.24
CA GLU A 229 8.15 -17.27 0.98
C GLU A 229 8.99 -16.81 2.18
N ALA A 230 10.25 -16.45 1.95
CA ALA A 230 11.15 -15.99 3.00
C ALA A 230 10.69 -14.66 3.61
N LEU A 231 10.23 -13.70 2.80
CA LEU A 231 9.69 -12.45 3.31
C LEU A 231 8.33 -12.64 3.97
N MET A 232 7.47 -13.50 3.41
CA MET A 232 6.17 -13.86 4.02
C MET A 232 6.35 -14.52 5.39
N ASP A 233 7.34 -15.40 5.55
CA ASP A 233 7.68 -16.03 6.84
C ASP A 233 8.19 -15.02 7.87
N ARG A 234 8.92 -13.99 7.43
CA ARG A 234 9.35 -12.91 8.33
C ARG A 234 8.16 -12.09 8.83
N PHE A 235 7.14 -11.84 8.01
CA PHE A 235 5.91 -11.19 8.43
C PHE A 235 5.10 -12.05 9.39
N LEU A 236 5.00 -13.36 9.13
CA LEU A 236 4.32 -14.29 10.01
C LEU A 236 5.02 -14.35 11.38
N ALA A 237 6.35 -14.51 11.40
CA ALA A 237 7.15 -14.52 12.62
C ALA A 237 7.12 -13.18 13.38
N LEU A 238 6.88 -12.06 12.69
CA LEU A 238 6.67 -10.77 13.36
C LEU A 238 5.41 -10.81 14.25
N GLY A 239 4.39 -11.59 13.87
CA GLY A 239 3.18 -11.81 14.67
C GLY A 239 3.43 -12.50 16.01
N ASP A 240 4.51 -13.26 16.14
CA ASP A 240 4.91 -13.93 17.39
C ASP A 240 5.66 -12.99 18.35
N VAL A 241 6.01 -11.78 17.92
CA VAL A 241 6.73 -10.81 18.76
C VAL A 241 5.78 -10.16 19.77
N PRO A 242 6.12 -10.13 21.08
CA PRO A 242 5.27 -9.49 22.08
C PRO A 242 4.99 -8.01 21.75
N GLY A 243 3.71 -7.64 21.77
CA GLY A 243 3.26 -6.28 21.42
C GLY A 243 2.97 -6.06 19.94
N VAL A 244 3.03 -7.12 19.12
CA VAL A 244 2.55 -7.12 17.74
C VAL A 244 1.18 -7.81 17.65
N THR A 245 0.33 -7.32 16.76
CA THR A 245 -0.90 -7.99 16.35
C THR A 245 -1.02 -7.94 14.84
N LEU A 246 -1.30 -9.09 14.21
CA LEU A 246 -1.66 -9.17 12.79
C LEU A 246 -3.17 -9.28 12.68
N SER A 247 -3.78 -8.54 11.75
CA SER A 247 -5.23 -8.68 11.47
C SER A 247 -5.57 -10.06 10.89
N SER A 248 -4.61 -10.69 10.18
CA SER A 248 -4.75 -12.02 9.62
C SER A 248 -3.40 -12.76 9.65
N THR A 249 -3.46 -14.07 9.87
CA THR A 249 -2.32 -14.99 9.78
C THR A 249 -2.46 -16.01 8.65
N THR A 250 -3.59 -15.99 7.93
CA THR A 250 -3.93 -16.90 6.83
C THR A 250 -3.56 -16.36 5.46
N PHE A 251 -2.83 -15.23 5.42
CA PHE A 251 -2.49 -14.54 4.18
C PHE A 251 -1.61 -15.38 3.23
N LYS A 252 -0.84 -16.36 3.75
CA LYS A 252 -0.08 -17.29 2.92
C LYS A 252 -1.00 -18.26 2.21
N GLU A 253 -1.97 -18.84 2.92
CA GLU A 253 -2.98 -19.73 2.37
C GLU A 253 -3.85 -18.98 1.35
N ALA A 254 -4.28 -17.76 1.68
CA ALA A 254 -5.03 -16.89 0.77
C ALA A 254 -4.22 -16.62 -0.52
N ALA A 255 -2.91 -16.37 -0.41
CA ALA A 255 -2.03 -16.21 -1.56
C ALA A 255 -1.94 -17.46 -2.44
N GLN A 256 -1.88 -18.67 -1.86
CA GLN A 256 -1.89 -19.91 -2.64
C GLN A 256 -3.25 -20.13 -3.33
N VAL A 257 -4.34 -19.86 -2.62
CA VAL A 257 -5.70 -19.95 -3.19
C VAL A 257 -5.84 -18.98 -4.37
N ALA A 258 -5.43 -17.73 -4.21
CA ALA A 258 -5.41 -16.73 -5.28
C ALA A 258 -4.60 -17.18 -6.50
N LYS A 259 -3.43 -17.81 -6.30
CA LYS A 259 -2.62 -18.36 -7.40
C LYS A 259 -3.32 -19.49 -8.16
N LEU A 260 -4.18 -20.26 -7.52
CA LEU A 260 -4.94 -21.33 -8.16
C LEU A 260 -6.09 -20.79 -9.03
N PHE A 261 -6.75 -19.70 -8.59
CA PHE A 261 -7.86 -19.10 -9.33
C PHE A 261 -7.43 -18.16 -10.46
N LEU A 262 -6.28 -17.50 -10.30
CA LEU A 262 -5.82 -16.48 -11.24
C LEU A 262 -5.76 -16.94 -12.71
N PRO A 263 -5.29 -18.16 -13.06
CA PRO A 263 -5.28 -18.63 -14.46
C PRO A 263 -6.67 -18.66 -15.12
N GLU A 264 -7.70 -19.08 -14.38
CA GLU A 264 -9.08 -19.11 -14.88
C GLU A 264 -9.62 -17.69 -15.08
N THR A 265 -9.39 -16.81 -14.10
CA THR A 265 -9.75 -15.38 -14.17
C THR A 265 -9.09 -14.68 -15.37
N VAL A 266 -7.79 -14.93 -15.58
CA VAL A 266 -7.02 -14.40 -16.71
C VAL A 266 -7.56 -14.95 -18.02
N THR A 267 -7.82 -16.25 -18.12
CA THR A 267 -8.39 -16.86 -19.33
C THR A 267 -9.76 -16.27 -19.67
N ALA A 268 -10.61 -16.02 -18.66
CA ALA A 268 -11.92 -15.43 -18.86
C ALA A 268 -11.86 -14.00 -19.43
N ILE A 269 -10.87 -13.19 -19.03
CA ILE A 269 -10.69 -11.80 -19.51
C ILE A 269 -10.00 -11.76 -20.87
N PHE A 270 -8.91 -12.51 -21.03
CA PHE A 270 -7.99 -12.41 -22.17
C PHE A 270 -8.21 -13.46 -23.25
N GLY A 271 -9.09 -14.45 -23.01
CA GLY A 271 -9.37 -15.60 -23.88
C GLY A 271 -8.36 -16.74 -23.72
N SER A 272 -7.13 -16.44 -23.29
CA SER A 272 -6.08 -17.42 -22.98
C SER A 272 -4.95 -16.74 -22.21
N GLU A 273 -4.22 -17.49 -21.38
CA GLU A 273 -3.03 -17.00 -20.68
C GLU A 273 -1.91 -16.51 -21.64
N GLU A 274 -1.76 -17.13 -22.82
CA GLU A 274 -0.75 -16.71 -23.82
C GLU A 274 -0.98 -15.29 -24.37
N ASN A 275 -2.22 -14.81 -24.32
CA ASN A 275 -2.62 -13.50 -24.80
C ASN A 275 -2.74 -12.47 -23.66
N ALA A 276 -2.36 -12.86 -22.44
CA ALA A 276 -2.44 -12.03 -21.26
C ALA A 276 -1.06 -11.48 -20.88
N PRO A 277 -0.98 -10.30 -20.23
CA PRO A 277 0.23 -9.89 -19.55
C PRO A 277 0.51 -10.83 -18.36
N ARG A 278 1.73 -10.77 -17.81
CA ARG A 278 2.07 -11.59 -16.66
C ARG A 278 1.42 -11.03 -15.39
N PHE A 279 0.74 -11.88 -14.62
CA PHE A 279 0.17 -11.51 -13.33
C PHE A 279 0.93 -12.18 -12.19
N GLN A 280 1.26 -11.40 -11.16
CA GLN A 280 1.98 -11.88 -9.96
C GLN A 280 1.13 -11.62 -8.73
N VAL A 281 0.71 -12.67 -8.03
CA VAL A 281 -0.05 -12.55 -6.78
C VAL A 281 0.86 -11.97 -5.69
N ALA A 282 0.31 -11.07 -4.88
CA ALA A 282 0.99 -10.47 -3.75
C ALA A 282 0.03 -10.21 -2.58
N VAL A 283 0.62 -10.01 -1.39
CA VAL A 283 -0.09 -9.61 -0.18
C VAL A 283 0.41 -8.23 0.24
N MET A 284 -0.52 -7.36 0.62
CA MET A 284 -0.20 -6.05 1.18
C MET A 284 -0.20 -6.09 2.70
N PHE A 285 0.88 -5.57 3.28
CA PHE A 285 1.03 -5.36 4.72
C PHE A 285 1.03 -3.86 5.00
N ARG A 286 0.13 -3.40 5.89
CA ARG A 286 0.00 -2.01 6.31
C ARG A 286 0.37 -1.89 7.79
N LEU A 287 1.37 -1.07 8.12
CA LEU A 287 1.77 -0.79 9.50
C LEU A 287 0.78 0.17 10.17
N TRP A 288 0.32 -0.19 11.34
CA TRP A 288 -0.41 0.70 12.23
C TRP A 288 0.29 0.82 13.58
N SER A 289 0.92 1.97 13.82
CA SER A 289 1.75 2.18 15.02
C SER A 289 1.22 3.27 15.96
N ARG A 290 -0.09 3.53 15.92
CA ARG A 290 -0.69 4.51 16.83
C ARG A 290 -0.88 3.85 18.20
N MET A 291 -0.14 4.31 19.20
CA MET A 291 -0.44 3.97 20.59
C MET A 291 -1.87 4.44 20.90
N GLY A 292 -2.75 3.51 21.26
CA GLY A 292 -4.04 3.84 21.82
C GLY A 292 -3.85 4.86 22.94
N LYS A 293 -4.74 5.85 23.03
CA LYS A 293 -4.86 6.62 24.26
C LYS A 293 -5.18 5.61 25.36
N SER A 294 -4.18 5.21 26.15
CA SER A 294 -4.42 4.60 27.45
C SER A 294 -5.23 5.62 28.24
N ARG A 295 -6.55 5.40 28.32
CA ARG A 295 -7.39 6.08 29.30
C ARG A 295 -7.19 5.30 30.60
N SER A 296 -6.17 5.72 31.35
CA SER A 296 -6.15 5.54 32.79
C SER A 296 -7.35 6.29 33.38
N TYR A 297 -8.52 5.66 33.41
CA TYR A 297 -9.54 6.07 34.35
C TYR A 297 -9.14 5.51 35.69
N LEU A 298 -8.54 6.41 36.48
CA LEU A 298 -8.49 6.34 37.92
C LEU A 298 -9.85 5.84 38.42
N SER A 299 -9.80 4.71 39.11
CA SER A 299 -10.77 4.35 40.13
C SER A 299 -10.90 5.51 41.11
N SER A 300 -11.91 6.36 40.93
CA SER A 300 -12.49 7.09 42.06
C SER A 300 -13.53 6.17 42.68
N GLY A 301 -13.06 5.32 43.58
CA GLY A 301 -13.91 4.66 44.56
C GLY A 301 -14.37 5.67 45.62
N HIS A 302 -15.58 5.42 46.10
CA HIS A 302 -16.23 5.91 47.32
C HIS A 302 -16.59 7.39 47.44
#